data_AF-A0A2N8LCP1-F1
#
_entry.id   AF-A0A2N8LCP1-F1
#
_cell.length_a   1.000
_cell.length_b   1.000
_cell.length_c   1.000
_cell.angle_alpha   90.00
_cell.angle_beta   90.00
_cell.angle_gamma   90.00
#
_symmetry.space_group_name_H-M   'P 1'
#
loop_
_entity.id
_entity.type
_entity.pdbx_description
1 polymer ?
#
loop_
_entity_poly.entity_id
_entity_poly.type
_entity_poly.pdbx_seq_one_letter_code
_entity_poly.pdbx_strand_id
1 'polypeptide(L)'
;MKILDAIKNSFSGNVLENQVNNQRVSQNEFLVLVDQEAKKIKRLKIIDINELHITGMVTSTTGLTSYNFEVDFNDKGQLTGNYEITDQGNTDSMIPQIFSERLSTAIKNNISDTFKTDPENINLDIEYVFCFRCGNKLPSSRKNCQFCGSIQPHFEEVLQQINYEKEKVKTNLSEKEVLKEQNRPIIEKERTEQLKKQEEIEQLRLKQDEKRTEALHNLFKFLAKVIPVCLIIFFIFTYSRTFISDYQHKSNGDIRISSSSGYGDNIDSVKADFKNMGFKNINLVKIKDVTFLKNKELLDIVDDVSINGDNSFKEGDYFPKDAKVKISYHTKK
;
A
#
# COMPACT_ATOMS: atom_id res chain seq x y z
N MET A 1 -11.35 30.68 -0.19
CA MET A 1 -10.53 30.46 -1.40
C MET A 1 -10.04 29.02 -1.56
N LYS A 2 -10.15 28.12 -0.55
CA LYS A 2 -9.69 26.71 -0.67
C LYS A 2 -10.73 25.70 -1.22
N ILE A 3 -12.02 26.02 -1.19
CA ILE A 3 -13.10 25.10 -1.66
C ILE A 3 -13.09 24.95 -3.19
N LEU A 4 -12.78 26.02 -3.92
CA LEU A 4 -12.69 25.98 -5.39
C LEU A 4 -11.51 25.15 -5.89
N ASP A 5 -10.44 25.04 -5.08
CA ASP A 5 -9.26 24.23 -5.42
C ASP A 5 -9.52 22.73 -5.15
N ALA A 6 -10.31 22.39 -4.13
CA ALA A 6 -10.79 21.04 -3.89
C ALA A 6 -11.76 20.57 -5.00
N ILE A 7 -12.64 21.44 -5.47
CA ILE A 7 -13.55 21.18 -6.60
C ILE A 7 -12.79 20.99 -7.92
N LYS A 8 -11.61 21.60 -8.11
CA LYS A 8 -10.80 21.38 -9.32
C LYS A 8 -10.02 20.07 -9.30
N ASN A 9 -9.58 19.62 -8.12
CA ASN A 9 -8.80 18.38 -8.00
C ASN A 9 -9.63 17.10 -8.08
N SER A 10 -10.95 17.16 -7.88
CA SER A 10 -11.86 16.01 -8.05
C SER A 10 -12.19 15.67 -9.51
N PHE A 11 -11.80 16.51 -10.48
CA PHE A 11 -12.03 16.27 -11.91
C PHE A 11 -10.92 15.47 -12.62
N SER A 12 -9.93 14.92 -11.90
CA SER A 12 -8.82 14.19 -12.52
C SER A 12 -8.43 12.94 -11.73
N GLY A 13 -9.18 11.83 -11.92
CA GLY A 13 -8.80 10.54 -11.36
C GLY A 13 -9.89 9.47 -11.44
N ASN A 14 -9.83 8.66 -12.51
CA ASN A 14 -10.40 7.32 -12.73
C ASN A 14 -11.44 6.71 -11.77
N VAL A 15 -12.62 6.46 -12.34
CA VAL A 15 -13.34 5.17 -12.44
C VAL A 15 -13.30 4.23 -11.23
N LEU A 16 -14.44 4.12 -10.54
CA LEU A 16 -15.03 2.83 -10.20
C LEU A 16 -16.50 2.84 -10.63
N GLU A 17 -16.69 2.53 -11.90
CA GLU A 17 -17.96 2.10 -12.46
C GLU A 17 -18.12 0.61 -12.10
N ASN A 18 -19.03 0.30 -11.18
CA ASN A 18 -19.94 -0.86 -11.24
C ASN A 18 -20.72 -1.05 -9.93
N GLN A 19 -22.05 -0.99 -10.06
CA GLN A 19 -23.07 -1.89 -9.49
C GLN A 19 -24.32 -1.12 -9.02
N VAL A 20 -25.43 -1.44 -9.69
CA VAL A 20 -26.84 -1.28 -9.31
C VAL A 20 -27.43 0.14 -9.36
N ASN A 21 -28.30 0.33 -10.37
CA ASN A 21 -29.30 1.38 -10.45
C ASN A 21 -30.23 1.38 -9.22
N ASN A 22 -30.18 2.47 -8.46
CA ASN A 22 -31.28 3.22 -7.82
C ASN A 22 -30.76 3.79 -6.49
N GLN A 23 -30.96 5.10 -6.29
CA GLN A 23 -30.53 5.90 -5.14
C GLN A 23 -29.04 6.26 -5.08
N ARG A 24 -28.64 7.32 -5.78
CA ARG A 24 -27.42 8.06 -5.44
C ARG A 24 -27.66 9.55 -5.60
N VAL A 25 -27.83 10.25 -4.47
CA VAL A 25 -27.45 11.66 -4.38
C VAL A 25 -25.98 11.70 -4.80
N SER A 26 -25.68 12.42 -5.89
CA SER A 26 -24.31 12.46 -6.41
C SER A 26 -23.37 13.11 -5.39
N GLN A 27 -22.08 12.77 -5.39
CA GLN A 27 -21.10 13.40 -4.49
C GLN A 27 -21.13 14.94 -4.61
N ASN A 28 -21.40 15.47 -5.80
CA ASN A 28 -21.57 16.91 -6.04
C ASN A 28 -22.82 17.50 -5.36
N GLU A 29 -23.92 16.76 -5.34
CA GLU A 29 -25.17 17.18 -4.70
C GLU A 29 -25.03 17.21 -3.18
N PHE A 30 -24.33 16.23 -2.60
CA PHE A 30 -23.97 16.24 -1.18
C PHE A 30 -23.14 17.48 -0.81
N LEU A 31 -22.11 17.81 -1.59
CA LEU A 31 -21.30 19.03 -1.38
C LEU A 31 -22.12 20.32 -1.40
N VAL A 32 -23.11 20.41 -2.30
CA VAL A 32 -24.01 21.57 -2.38
C VAL A 32 -24.89 21.67 -1.13
N LEU A 33 -25.46 20.56 -0.65
CA LEU A 33 -26.28 20.54 0.56
C LEU A 33 -25.48 20.93 1.81
N VAL A 34 -24.25 20.45 1.92
CA VAL A 34 -23.32 20.81 3.00
C VAL A 34 -23.08 22.32 3.03
N ASP A 35 -22.74 22.92 1.88
CA ASP A 35 -22.51 24.37 1.77
C ASP A 35 -23.76 25.19 2.11
N GLN A 36 -24.94 24.76 1.62
CA GLN A 36 -26.21 25.43 1.89
C GLN A 36 -26.59 25.40 3.37
N GLU A 37 -26.49 24.26 4.05
CA GLU A 37 -26.84 24.16 5.47
C GLU A 37 -25.80 24.84 6.37
N ALA A 38 -24.51 24.75 6.02
CA ALA A 38 -23.45 25.39 6.79
C ALA A 38 -23.57 26.92 6.79
N LYS A 39 -23.90 27.54 5.64
CA LYS A 39 -24.11 29.00 5.52
C LYS A 39 -25.23 29.54 6.39
N LYS A 40 -26.20 28.70 6.78
CA LYS A 40 -27.31 29.07 7.66
C LYS A 40 -26.86 29.20 9.13
N ILE A 41 -25.63 28.79 9.47
CA ILE A 41 -25.06 28.85 10.81
C ILE A 41 -23.83 29.77 10.80
N LYS A 42 -23.99 31.03 11.19
CA LYS A 42 -22.93 32.06 11.15
C LYS A 42 -21.60 31.66 11.81
N ARG A 43 -21.68 30.83 12.86
CA ARG A 43 -20.53 30.42 13.70
C ARG A 43 -19.82 29.16 13.19
N LEU A 44 -20.33 28.55 12.12
CA LEU A 44 -19.82 27.31 11.55
C LEU A 44 -19.02 27.59 10.27
N LYS A 45 -17.88 26.92 10.13
CA LYS A 45 -17.11 26.86 8.88
C LYS A 45 -16.75 25.41 8.59
N ILE A 46 -16.97 24.95 7.38
CA ILE A 46 -16.51 23.63 6.94
C ILE A 46 -15.02 23.74 6.56
N ILE A 47 -14.18 22.91 7.17
CA ILE A 47 -12.74 22.89 6.93
C ILE A 47 -12.40 21.92 5.81
N ASP A 48 -12.98 20.71 5.87
CA ASP A 48 -12.68 19.63 4.93
C ASP A 48 -13.90 18.72 4.74
N ILE A 49 -13.96 18.10 3.57
CA ILE A 49 -14.97 17.10 3.22
C ILE A 49 -14.25 15.98 2.46
N ASN A 50 -14.19 14.80 3.06
CA ASN A 50 -13.62 13.61 2.43
C ASN A 50 -14.72 12.57 2.24
N GLU A 51 -15.10 12.31 0.98
CA GLU A 51 -16.25 11.48 0.63
C GLU A 51 -17.56 11.94 1.31
N LEU A 52 -18.04 11.22 2.32
CA LEU A 52 -19.22 11.52 3.13
C LEU A 52 -18.87 11.97 4.56
N HIS A 53 -17.58 12.16 4.85
CA HIS A 53 -17.06 12.65 6.13
C HIS A 53 -16.84 14.16 6.08
N ILE A 54 -17.28 14.87 7.12
CA ILE A 54 -17.23 16.33 7.21
C ILE A 54 -16.45 16.73 8.46
N THR A 55 -15.44 17.57 8.26
CA THR A 55 -14.74 18.26 9.36
C THR A 55 -15.19 19.72 9.42
N GLY A 56 -15.85 20.09 10.51
CA GLY A 56 -16.34 21.45 10.75
C GLY A 56 -15.60 22.14 11.89
N MET A 57 -15.52 23.47 11.82
CA MET A 57 -15.01 24.33 12.90
C MET A 57 -16.11 25.26 13.38
N VAL A 58 -16.32 25.27 14.68
CA VAL A 58 -17.27 26.17 15.34
C VAL A 58 -16.50 27.23 16.11
N THR A 59 -16.82 28.50 15.86
CA THR A 59 -16.25 29.63 16.61
C THR A 59 -17.21 30.05 17.74
N SER A 60 -16.67 30.51 18.88
CA SER A 60 -17.46 31.07 19.99
C SER A 60 -18.24 32.32 19.55
N THR A 61 -19.24 32.71 20.34
CA THR A 61 -20.01 33.94 20.09
C THR A 61 -19.15 35.20 20.15
N THR A 62 -18.12 35.19 20.99
CA THR A 62 -17.14 36.27 21.14
C THR A 62 -16.05 36.24 20.06
N GLY A 63 -15.93 35.14 19.29
CA GLY A 63 -14.88 34.97 18.30
C GLY A 63 -13.52 34.53 18.88
N LEU A 64 -13.41 34.37 20.21
CA LEU A 64 -12.13 34.17 20.91
C LEU A 64 -11.64 32.71 20.93
N THR A 65 -12.55 31.74 20.77
CA THR A 65 -12.21 30.32 20.80
C THR A 65 -12.90 29.59 19.65
N SER A 66 -12.27 28.52 19.18
CA SER A 66 -12.83 27.64 18.17
C SER A 66 -12.50 26.20 18.49
N TYR A 67 -13.40 25.28 18.14
CA TYR A 67 -13.17 23.85 18.24
C TYR A 67 -13.66 23.17 16.96
N ASN A 68 -13.08 22.01 16.68
CA ASN A 68 -13.45 21.20 15.53
C ASN A 68 -14.42 20.10 15.95
N PHE A 69 -15.24 19.66 15.02
CA PHE A 69 -16.06 18.47 15.14
C PHE A 69 -16.02 17.69 13.84
N GLU A 70 -16.31 16.41 13.96
CA GLU A 70 -16.35 15.49 12.83
C GLU A 70 -17.68 14.75 12.78
N VAL A 71 -18.20 14.62 11.57
CA VAL A 71 -19.48 14.00 11.27
C VAL A 71 -19.35 13.11 10.05
N ASP A 72 -19.76 11.86 10.19
CA ASP A 72 -19.76 10.86 9.13
C ASP A 72 -21.20 10.58 8.69
N PHE A 73 -21.48 10.69 7.38
CA PHE A 73 -22.75 10.33 6.74
C PHE A 73 -22.67 9.01 5.95
N ASN A 74 -21.58 8.26 6.09
CA ASN A 74 -21.35 7.02 5.38
C ASN A 74 -22.11 5.84 6.03
N ASP A 75 -23.26 5.49 5.47
CA ASP A 75 -24.01 4.30 5.88
C ASP A 75 -23.66 3.12 4.98
N LYS A 76 -22.56 2.42 5.30
CA LYS A 76 -22.06 1.25 4.55
C LYS A 76 -21.84 1.51 3.05
N GLY A 77 -21.31 2.67 2.72
CA GLY A 77 -21.05 3.13 1.36
C GLY A 77 -22.24 3.79 0.68
N GLN A 78 -23.32 4.09 1.42
CA GLN A 78 -24.53 4.72 0.90
C GLN A 78 -24.87 6.00 1.66
N LEU A 79 -25.37 7.00 0.92
CA LEU A 79 -25.84 8.27 1.49
C LEU A 79 -27.34 8.16 1.79
N THR A 80 -27.68 7.78 3.02
CA THR A 80 -29.08 7.58 3.49
C THR A 80 -29.60 8.76 4.31
N GLY A 81 -28.72 9.69 4.68
CA GLY A 81 -28.99 10.76 5.63
C GLY A 81 -28.84 10.32 7.09
N ASN A 82 -28.49 9.06 7.37
CA ASN A 82 -28.00 8.67 8.68
C ASN A 82 -26.62 9.30 8.92
N TYR A 83 -26.32 9.63 10.18
CA TYR A 83 -25.04 10.23 10.54
C TYR A 83 -24.57 9.79 11.92
N GLU A 84 -23.26 9.84 12.10
CA GLU A 84 -22.58 9.66 13.38
C GLU A 84 -21.65 10.84 13.62
N ILE A 85 -21.70 11.41 14.83
CA ILE A 85 -20.77 12.47 15.25
C ILE A 85 -19.61 11.78 15.96
N THR A 86 -18.44 11.75 15.33
CA THR A 86 -17.28 10.96 15.80
C THR A 86 -16.40 11.72 16.81
N ASP A 87 -16.32 13.05 16.69
CA ASP A 87 -15.62 13.91 17.64
C ASP A 87 -16.38 15.20 17.89
N GLN A 88 -16.64 15.50 19.16
CA GLN A 88 -17.17 16.78 19.62
C GLN A 88 -16.13 17.40 20.54
N GLY A 89 -15.21 18.18 19.98
CA GLY A 89 -14.21 18.92 20.77
C GLY A 89 -14.82 19.86 21.83
N ASN A 90 -16.15 20.03 21.85
CA ASN A 90 -16.92 20.69 22.89
C ASN A 90 -18.36 20.13 22.95
N THR A 91 -18.70 19.45 24.05
CA THR A 91 -20.03 18.86 24.30
C THR A 91 -21.10 19.87 24.69
N ASP A 92 -20.72 21.10 25.10
CA ASP A 92 -21.66 22.14 25.54
C ASP A 92 -22.31 22.88 24.36
N SER A 93 -21.89 22.58 23.14
CA SER A 93 -22.41 23.21 21.94
C SER A 93 -23.28 22.24 21.15
N MET A 94 -24.56 22.58 21.00
CA MET A 94 -25.48 21.86 20.14
C MET A 94 -25.27 22.14 18.64
N ILE A 95 -24.29 22.97 18.25
CA ILE A 95 -24.09 23.38 16.85
C ILE A 95 -23.79 22.17 15.93
N PRO A 96 -22.89 21.24 16.29
CA PRO A 96 -22.64 20.03 15.49
C PRO A 96 -23.93 19.22 15.29
N GLN A 97 -24.71 19.02 16.36
CA GLN A 97 -25.98 18.28 16.29
C GLN A 97 -27.02 18.99 15.42
N ILE A 98 -27.21 20.30 15.62
CA ILE A 98 -28.16 21.11 14.83
C ILE A 98 -27.77 21.11 13.35
N PHE A 99 -26.49 21.23 13.04
CA PHE A 99 -26.00 21.16 11.66
C PHE A 99 -26.28 19.78 11.04
N SER A 100 -25.90 18.71 11.75
CA SER A 100 -26.01 17.34 11.26
C SER A 100 -27.47 16.94 11.05
N GLU A 101 -28.37 17.32 11.95
CA GLU A 101 -29.80 17.02 11.85
C GLU A 101 -30.44 17.74 10.66
N ARG A 102 -30.08 19.00 10.43
CA ARG A 102 -30.57 19.77 9.28
C ARG A 102 -30.09 19.18 7.97
N LEU A 103 -28.81 18.81 7.92
CA LEU A 103 -28.22 18.18 6.74
C LEU A 103 -28.84 16.80 6.48
N SER A 104 -29.03 15.99 7.52
CA SER A 104 -29.78 14.72 7.46
C SER A 104 -31.17 14.91 6.88
N THR A 105 -31.91 15.91 7.36
CA THR A 105 -33.25 16.25 6.87
C THR A 105 -33.20 16.67 5.39
N ALA A 106 -32.24 17.52 5.01
CA ALA A 106 -32.08 17.95 3.63
C ALA A 106 -31.75 16.77 2.70
N ILE A 107 -30.87 15.85 3.12
CA ILE A 107 -30.54 14.63 2.37
C ILE A 107 -31.79 13.76 2.20
N LYS A 108 -32.51 13.47 3.29
CA LYS A 108 -33.74 12.65 3.27
C LYS A 108 -34.82 13.26 2.39
N ASN A 109 -34.99 14.58 2.42
CA ASN A 109 -35.96 15.28 1.58
C ASN A 109 -35.60 15.19 0.10
N ASN A 110 -34.34 15.42 -0.28
CA ASN A 110 -33.90 15.30 -1.67
C ASN A 110 -33.98 13.84 -2.18
N ILE A 111 -33.69 12.85 -1.32
CA ILE A 111 -33.92 11.43 -1.61
C ILE A 111 -35.41 11.14 -1.80
N SER A 112 -36.30 11.76 -1.01
CA SER A 112 -37.74 11.54 -1.11
C SER A 112 -38.38 12.26 -2.30
N ASP A 113 -37.88 13.44 -2.67
CA ASP A 113 -38.33 14.20 -3.85
C ASP A 113 -37.88 13.53 -5.16
N THR A 114 -36.81 12.74 -5.15
CA THR A 114 -36.46 11.88 -6.31
C THR A 114 -37.49 10.77 -6.58
N PHE A 115 -38.42 10.50 -5.66
CA PHE A 115 -39.56 9.58 -5.85
C PHE A 115 -40.89 10.29 -6.13
N LYS A 116 -40.91 11.63 -6.24
CA LYS A 116 -42.09 12.43 -6.58
C LYS A 116 -41.73 13.55 -7.56
N THR A 117 -41.48 13.19 -8.81
CA THR A 117 -41.49 14.19 -9.88
C THR A 117 -42.52 13.78 -10.93
N ASP A 118 -43.75 14.23 -10.70
CA ASP A 118 -44.65 14.60 -11.80
C ASP A 118 -44.56 16.14 -11.92
N PRO A 119 -44.12 16.74 -13.04
CA PRO A 119 -43.74 18.15 -13.10
C PRO A 119 -44.92 19.15 -13.15
N GLU A 120 -46.16 18.71 -12.98
CA GLU A 120 -47.34 19.54 -13.29
C GLU A 120 -48.07 20.17 -12.10
N ASN A 121 -47.57 20.07 -10.86
CA ASN A 121 -48.33 20.64 -9.73
C ASN A 121 -47.46 21.25 -8.62
N ILE A 122 -46.95 22.45 -8.86
CA ILE A 122 -46.56 23.36 -7.79
C ILE A 122 -47.45 24.60 -7.88
N ASN A 123 -48.70 24.45 -7.42
CA ASN A 123 -49.49 25.60 -7.01
C ASN A 123 -49.07 25.95 -5.57
N LEU A 124 -48.15 26.91 -5.44
CA LEU A 124 -47.72 27.44 -4.14
C LEU A 124 -48.76 28.46 -3.66
N ASP A 125 -49.90 27.96 -3.17
CA ASP A 125 -50.80 28.74 -2.33
C ASP A 125 -50.11 28.95 -0.97
N ILE A 126 -49.29 30.00 -0.88
CA ILE A 126 -48.62 30.37 0.37
C ILE A 126 -49.65 31.04 1.27
N GLU A 127 -50.43 30.23 1.98
CA GLU A 127 -51.48 30.66 2.91
C GLU A 127 -50.88 31.36 4.15
N TYR A 128 -49.58 31.22 4.39
CA TYR A 128 -48.87 31.80 5.52
C TYR A 128 -47.40 32.18 5.23
N VAL A 129 -46.92 33.25 5.87
CA VAL A 129 -45.53 33.73 5.86
C VAL A 129 -44.99 33.80 7.29
N PHE A 130 -43.68 33.74 7.46
CA PHE A 130 -43.06 33.91 8.77
C PHE A 130 -42.58 35.36 8.96
N CYS A 131 -42.82 35.92 10.15
CA CYS A 131 -42.36 37.27 10.46
C CYS A 131 -40.84 37.34 10.43
N PHE A 132 -40.26 38.20 9.57
CA PHE A 132 -38.80 38.35 9.47
C PHE A 132 -38.13 38.82 10.77
N ARG A 133 -38.88 39.43 11.70
CA ARG A 133 -38.35 39.95 12.96
C ARG A 133 -38.48 38.97 14.13
N CYS A 134 -39.61 38.27 14.24
CA CYS A 134 -39.90 37.44 15.42
C CYS A 134 -40.18 35.97 15.11
N GLY A 135 -40.19 35.56 13.84
CA GLY A 135 -40.35 34.16 13.43
C GLY A 135 -41.75 33.58 13.59
N ASN A 136 -42.75 34.36 14.03
CA ASN A 136 -44.13 33.88 14.16
C ASN A 136 -44.78 33.66 12.79
N LYS A 137 -45.57 32.60 12.68
CA LYS A 137 -46.40 32.29 11.50
C LYS A 137 -47.52 33.32 11.39
N LEU A 138 -47.68 33.93 10.21
CA LEU A 138 -48.66 34.96 9.89
C LEU A 138 -49.42 34.58 8.62
N PRO A 139 -50.68 34.97 8.46
CA PRO A 139 -51.36 34.89 7.17
C PRO A 139 -50.61 35.77 6.14
N SER A 140 -50.45 35.29 4.91
CA SER A 140 -49.74 36.00 3.83
C SER A 140 -50.35 37.36 3.45
N SER A 141 -51.64 37.56 3.75
CA SER A 141 -52.36 38.82 3.49
C SER A 141 -52.09 39.95 4.50
N ARG A 142 -51.40 39.68 5.62
CA ARG A 142 -51.19 40.69 6.67
C ARG A 142 -49.92 41.50 6.47
N LYS A 143 -50.09 42.83 6.42
CA LYS A 143 -48.99 43.82 6.32
C LYS A 143 -48.22 44.03 7.62
N ASN A 144 -48.74 43.61 8.77
CA ASN A 144 -48.10 43.78 10.07
C ASN A 144 -48.14 42.49 10.89
N CYS A 145 -47.07 42.25 11.65
CA CYS A 145 -47.03 41.15 12.59
C CYS A 145 -47.89 41.45 13.82
N GLN A 146 -48.91 40.64 14.09
CA GLN A 146 -49.79 40.81 15.25
C GLN A 146 -49.09 40.61 16.61
N PHE A 147 -47.90 40.01 16.62
CA PHE A 147 -47.16 39.72 17.84
C PHE A 147 -46.09 40.78 18.16
N CYS A 148 -45.38 41.28 17.15
CA CYS A 148 -44.26 42.22 17.36
C CYS A 148 -44.44 43.59 16.66
N GLY A 149 -45.57 43.82 16.00
CA GLY A 149 -45.92 45.08 15.35
C GLY A 149 -45.15 45.40 14.06
N SER A 150 -44.26 44.52 13.62
CA SER A 150 -43.35 44.81 12.50
C SER A 150 -44.07 44.77 11.15
N ILE A 151 -43.91 45.81 10.35
CA ILE A 151 -44.42 45.91 8.98
C ILE A 151 -43.69 44.89 8.12
N GLN A 152 -44.42 43.91 7.58
CA GLN A 152 -43.87 42.92 6.65
C GLN A 152 -43.60 43.60 5.30
N PRO A 153 -42.49 43.28 4.62
CA PRO A 153 -42.24 43.79 3.27
C PRO A 153 -43.41 43.44 2.34
N HIS A 154 -43.72 44.32 1.39
CA HIS A 154 -44.88 44.16 0.49
C HIS A 154 -44.71 42.84 -0.28
N PHE A 155 -45.61 41.88 -0.02
CA PHE A 155 -45.54 40.53 -0.62
C PHE A 155 -45.45 40.56 -2.15
N GLU A 156 -46.13 41.54 -2.77
CA GLU A 156 -46.06 41.86 -4.20
C GLU A 156 -44.64 42.15 -4.71
N GLU A 157 -43.84 42.93 -3.98
CA GLU A 157 -42.49 43.33 -4.39
C GLU A 157 -41.52 42.16 -4.34
N VAL A 158 -41.66 41.31 -3.31
CA VAL A 158 -40.88 40.08 -3.15
C VAL A 158 -41.19 39.09 -4.28
N LEU A 159 -42.46 38.93 -4.65
CA LEU A 159 -42.87 38.09 -5.77
C LEU A 159 -42.35 38.60 -7.12
N GLN A 160 -42.40 39.92 -7.36
CA GLN A 160 -41.84 40.51 -8.57
C GLN A 160 -40.33 40.26 -8.70
N GLN A 161 -39.59 40.39 -7.59
CA GLN A 161 -38.15 40.16 -7.59
C GLN A 161 -37.79 38.68 -7.80
N ILE A 162 -38.55 37.75 -7.23
CA ILE A 162 -38.40 36.32 -7.49
C ILE A 162 -38.65 35.99 -8.96
N ASN A 163 -39.69 36.57 -9.57
CA ASN A 163 -40.02 36.32 -10.97
C ASN A 163 -38.95 36.90 -11.91
N TYR A 164 -38.40 38.07 -11.60
CA TYR A 164 -37.30 38.66 -12.34
C TYR A 164 -36.03 37.79 -12.32
N GLU A 165 -35.63 37.29 -11.14
CA GLU A 165 -34.47 36.40 -11.02
C GLU A 165 -34.68 35.05 -11.73
N LYS A 166 -35.90 34.51 -11.69
CA LYS A 166 -36.25 33.28 -12.44
C LYS A 166 -36.07 33.46 -13.95
N GLU A 167 -36.55 34.56 -14.52
CA GLU A 167 -36.40 34.83 -15.95
C GLU A 167 -34.93 35.02 -16.33
N LYS A 168 -34.16 35.77 -15.53
CA LYS A 168 -32.72 35.97 -15.74
C LYS A 168 -31.93 34.65 -15.72
N VAL A 169 -32.26 33.74 -14.80
CA VAL A 169 -31.65 32.40 -14.74
C VAL A 169 -32.00 31.60 -16.00
N LYS A 170 -33.26 31.65 -16.46
CA LYS A 170 -33.72 30.96 -17.67
C LYS A 170 -32.98 31.44 -18.92
N THR A 171 -32.77 32.75 -19.08
CA THR A 171 -32.01 33.31 -20.20
C THR A 171 -30.55 32.83 -20.19
N ASN A 172 -29.90 32.88 -19.03
CA ASN A 172 -28.52 32.41 -18.88
C ASN A 172 -28.36 30.91 -19.15
N LEU A 173 -29.35 30.08 -18.81
CA LEU A 173 -29.36 28.66 -19.18
C LEU A 173 -29.47 28.48 -20.69
N SER A 174 -30.39 29.19 -21.34
CA SER A 174 -30.55 29.09 -22.80
C SER A 174 -29.30 29.53 -23.57
N GLU A 175 -28.61 30.59 -23.12
CA GLU A 175 -27.35 31.02 -23.75
C GLU A 175 -26.23 29.98 -23.59
N LYS A 176 -26.13 29.32 -22.43
CA LYS A 176 -25.18 28.24 -22.21
C LYS A 176 -25.47 27.00 -23.06
N GLU A 177 -26.75 26.67 -23.25
CA GLU A 177 -27.16 25.56 -24.11
C GLU A 177 -26.85 25.82 -25.58
N VAL A 178 -27.12 27.05 -26.07
CA VAL A 178 -26.77 27.47 -27.43
C VAL A 178 -25.26 27.43 -27.65
N LEU A 179 -24.46 27.92 -26.69
CA LEU A 179 -23.00 27.89 -26.78
C LEU A 179 -22.45 26.46 -26.75
N LYS A 180 -23.07 25.57 -25.98
CA LYS A 180 -22.72 24.14 -25.93
C LYS A 180 -23.02 23.45 -27.25
N GLU A 181 -24.15 23.75 -27.87
CA GLU A 181 -24.55 23.17 -29.15
C GLU A 181 -23.63 23.63 -30.30
N GLN A 182 -23.30 24.92 -30.33
CA GLN A 182 -22.37 25.48 -31.33
C GLN A 182 -20.96 24.88 -31.24
N ASN A 183 -20.49 24.56 -30.03
CA ASN A 183 -19.15 23.99 -29.81
C ASN A 183 -19.10 22.46 -29.88
N ARG A 184 -20.25 21.77 -29.92
CA ARG A 184 -20.35 20.31 -30.01
C ARG A 184 -19.46 19.68 -31.11
N PRO A 185 -19.45 20.16 -32.37
CA PRO A 185 -18.63 19.55 -33.42
C PRO A 185 -17.12 19.70 -33.18
N ILE A 186 -16.69 20.78 -32.53
CA ILE A 186 -15.28 21.02 -32.19
C ILE A 186 -14.85 19.99 -31.13
N ILE A 187 -15.66 19.82 -30.09
CA ILE A 187 -15.41 18.87 -28.98
C ILE A 187 -15.38 17.43 -29.51
N GLU A 188 -16.29 17.07 -30.41
CA GLU A 188 -16.32 15.72 -31.03
C GLU A 188 -15.09 15.48 -31.91
N LYS A 189 -14.66 16.48 -32.69
CA LYS A 189 -13.44 16.39 -33.50
C LYS A 189 -12.19 16.22 -32.64
N GLU A 190 -12.04 16.99 -31.57
CA GLU A 190 -10.91 16.85 -30.63
C GLU A 190 -10.89 15.47 -29.97
N ARG A 191 -12.04 14.96 -29.53
CA ARG A 191 -12.16 13.62 -28.94
C ARG A 191 -11.73 12.54 -29.92
N THR A 192 -12.18 12.61 -31.17
CA THR A 192 -11.81 11.60 -32.19
C THR A 192 -10.32 11.66 -32.54
N GLU A 193 -9.72 12.86 -32.56
CA GLU A 193 -8.28 13.00 -32.78
C GLU A 193 -7.47 12.43 -31.60
N GLN A 194 -7.93 12.65 -30.36
CA GLN A 194 -7.30 12.07 -29.17
C GLN A 194 -7.38 10.55 -29.16
N LEU A 195 -8.52 9.97 -29.53
CA LEU A 195 -8.68 8.52 -29.63
C LEU A 195 -7.72 7.92 -30.66
N LYS A 196 -7.60 8.53 -31.84
CA LYS A 196 -6.63 8.09 -32.87
C LYS A 196 -5.19 8.14 -32.39
N LYS A 197 -4.81 9.20 -31.66
CA LYS A 197 -3.47 9.31 -31.05
C LYS A 197 -3.24 8.24 -29.99
N GLN A 198 -4.25 7.93 -29.18
CA GLN A 198 -4.18 6.86 -28.19
C GLN A 198 -3.99 5.49 -28.84
N GLU A 199 -4.79 5.19 -29.88
CA GLU A 199 -4.65 3.96 -30.67
C GLU A 199 -3.26 3.84 -31.32
N GLU A 200 -2.72 4.93 -31.89
CA GLU A 200 -1.38 4.94 -32.48
C GLU A 200 -0.29 4.66 -31.44
N ILE A 201 -0.39 5.26 -30.25
CA ILE A 201 0.53 5.01 -29.12
C ILE A 201 0.44 3.55 -28.67
N GLU A 202 -0.76 3.00 -28.58
CA GLU A 202 -0.97 1.59 -28.19
C GLU A 202 -0.36 0.64 -29.21
N GLN A 203 -0.57 0.88 -30.50
CA GLN A 203 0.04 0.10 -31.59
C GLN A 203 1.56 0.16 -31.57
N LEU A 204 2.14 1.33 -31.27
CA LEU A 204 3.59 1.47 -31.10
C LEU A 204 4.11 0.67 -29.91
N ARG A 205 3.40 0.69 -28.78
CA ARG A 205 3.75 -0.12 -27.59
C ARG A 205 3.72 -1.61 -27.90
N LEU A 206 2.67 -2.10 -28.55
CA LEU A 206 2.55 -3.51 -28.93
C LEU A 206 3.70 -3.97 -29.83
N LYS A 207 4.07 -3.16 -30.85
CA LYS A 207 5.22 -3.46 -31.72
C LYS A 207 6.55 -3.45 -30.97
N GLN A 208 6.70 -2.59 -29.98
CA GLN A 208 7.90 -2.53 -29.16
C GLN A 208 7.99 -3.75 -28.23
N ASP A 209 6.86 -4.18 -27.66
CA ASP A 209 6.78 -5.37 -26.81
C ASP A 209 7.06 -6.65 -27.61
N GLU A 210 6.54 -6.78 -28.83
CA GLU A 210 6.84 -7.90 -29.74
C GLU A 210 8.34 -7.99 -30.07
N LYS A 211 8.98 -6.87 -30.43
CA LYS A 211 10.44 -6.84 -30.64
C LYS A 211 11.22 -7.23 -29.38
N ARG A 212 10.74 -6.82 -28.20
CA ARG A 212 11.37 -7.16 -26.93
C ARG A 212 11.26 -8.66 -26.63
N THR A 213 10.09 -9.26 -26.86
CA THR A 213 9.89 -10.70 -26.65
C THR A 213 10.71 -11.53 -27.63
N GLU A 214 10.80 -11.13 -28.90
CA GLU A 214 11.68 -11.75 -29.89
C GLU A 214 13.16 -11.66 -29.49
N ALA A 215 13.62 -10.48 -29.05
CA ALA A 215 14.99 -10.29 -28.60
C ALA A 215 15.31 -11.16 -27.37
N LEU A 216 14.39 -11.24 -26.39
CA LEU A 216 14.53 -12.12 -25.22
C LEU A 216 14.57 -13.59 -25.62
N HIS A 217 13.69 -14.03 -26.54
CA HIS A 217 13.68 -15.42 -27.02
C HIS A 217 15.00 -15.78 -27.73
N ASN A 218 15.52 -14.88 -28.57
CA ASN A 218 16.80 -15.07 -29.24
C ASN A 218 17.97 -15.13 -28.24
N LEU A 219 17.97 -14.29 -27.20
CA LEU A 219 18.95 -14.34 -26.12
C LEU A 219 18.91 -15.66 -25.37
N PHE A 220 17.71 -16.13 -24.95
CA PHE A 220 17.57 -17.41 -24.26
C PHE A 220 18.04 -18.58 -25.12
N LYS A 221 17.72 -18.58 -26.43
CA LYS A 221 18.18 -19.61 -27.37
C LYS A 221 19.70 -19.63 -27.52
N PHE A 222 20.36 -18.47 -27.44
CA PHE A 222 21.82 -18.38 -27.43
C PHE A 222 22.41 -18.90 -26.11
N LEU A 223 21.90 -18.43 -24.97
CA LEU A 223 22.36 -18.84 -23.64
C LEU A 223 22.21 -20.34 -23.41
N ALA A 224 21.08 -20.93 -23.81
CA ALA A 224 20.83 -22.37 -23.71
C ALA A 224 21.88 -23.22 -24.44
N LYS A 225 22.56 -22.68 -25.46
CA LYS A 225 23.65 -23.37 -26.17
C LYS A 225 25.02 -23.15 -25.54
N VAL A 226 25.28 -21.96 -24.99
CA VAL A 226 26.62 -21.59 -24.46
C VAL A 226 26.84 -22.11 -23.03
N ILE A 227 25.84 -21.99 -22.16
CA ILE A 227 25.92 -22.41 -20.75
C ILE A 227 26.42 -23.86 -20.59
N PRO A 228 25.88 -24.88 -21.28
CA PRO A 228 26.35 -26.26 -21.10
C PRO A 228 27.81 -26.44 -21.52
N VAL A 229 28.28 -25.74 -22.55
CA VAL A 229 29.69 -25.79 -22.99
C VAL A 229 30.60 -25.20 -21.93
N CYS A 230 30.23 -24.06 -21.34
CA CYS A 230 30.98 -23.45 -20.25
C CYS A 230 31.05 -24.36 -19.01
N LEU A 231 29.95 -25.03 -18.67
CA LEU A 231 29.92 -25.99 -17.56
C LEU A 231 30.87 -27.17 -17.81
N ILE A 232 30.86 -27.73 -19.02
CA ILE A 232 31.78 -28.82 -19.39
C ILE A 232 33.24 -28.37 -19.26
N ILE A 233 33.59 -27.19 -19.78
CA ILE A 233 34.94 -26.63 -19.66
C ILE A 233 35.33 -26.44 -18.19
N PHE A 234 34.42 -25.96 -17.37
CA PHE A 234 34.64 -25.80 -15.94
C PHE A 234 34.92 -27.15 -15.25
N PHE A 235 34.15 -28.20 -15.56
CA PHE A 235 34.39 -29.54 -15.03
C PHE A 235 35.73 -30.13 -15.49
N ILE A 236 36.13 -29.91 -16.75
CA ILE A 236 37.45 -30.32 -17.25
C ILE A 236 38.56 -29.59 -16.50
N PHE A 237 38.39 -28.29 -16.26
CA PHE A 237 39.37 -27.49 -15.52
C PHE A 237 39.52 -27.93 -14.06
N THR A 238 38.41 -28.20 -13.36
CA THR A 238 38.48 -28.68 -11.97
C THR A 238 39.08 -30.08 -11.88
N TYR A 239 38.70 -30.99 -12.78
CA TYR A 239 39.25 -32.35 -12.83
C TYR A 239 40.73 -32.36 -13.18
N SER A 240 41.16 -31.57 -14.18
CA SER A 240 42.58 -31.47 -14.53
C SER A 240 43.41 -30.87 -13.39
N ARG A 241 42.86 -29.93 -12.61
CA ARG A 241 43.56 -29.36 -11.45
C ARG A 241 43.80 -30.40 -10.35
N THR A 242 42.79 -31.19 -9.98
CA THR A 242 42.94 -32.24 -8.97
C THR A 242 43.91 -33.32 -9.45
N PHE A 243 43.82 -33.70 -10.73
CA PHE A 243 44.72 -34.64 -11.37
C PHE A 243 46.18 -34.14 -11.32
N ILE A 244 46.46 -32.90 -11.77
CA ILE A 244 47.83 -32.35 -11.74
C ILE A 244 48.40 -32.35 -10.31
N SER A 245 47.60 -31.98 -9.30
CA SER A 245 48.03 -32.00 -7.90
C SER A 245 48.43 -33.40 -7.44
N ASP A 246 47.60 -34.40 -7.75
CA ASP A 246 47.84 -35.81 -7.41
C ASP A 246 49.13 -36.35 -8.07
N TYR A 247 49.35 -35.97 -9.34
CA TYR A 247 50.57 -36.30 -10.07
C TYR A 247 51.81 -35.64 -9.46
N GLN A 248 51.72 -34.39 -9.03
CA GLN A 248 52.83 -33.69 -8.38
C GLN A 248 53.21 -34.36 -7.06
N HIS A 249 52.25 -34.71 -6.20
CA HIS A 249 52.52 -35.42 -4.95
C HIS A 249 53.18 -36.78 -5.18
N LYS A 250 52.66 -37.57 -6.14
CA LYS A 250 53.28 -38.84 -6.53
C LYS A 250 54.70 -38.68 -7.06
N SER A 251 54.94 -37.67 -7.91
CA SER A 251 56.27 -37.37 -8.44
C SER A 251 57.26 -36.94 -7.35
N ASN A 252 56.77 -36.22 -6.33
CA ASN A 252 57.58 -35.78 -5.19
C ASN A 252 57.87 -36.92 -4.20
N GLY A 253 57.17 -38.06 -4.33
CA GLY A 253 57.27 -39.18 -3.41
C GLY A 253 56.58 -38.90 -2.07
N ASP A 254 55.56 -38.05 -2.08
CA ASP A 254 54.71 -37.80 -0.92
C ASP A 254 53.90 -39.06 -0.59
N ILE A 255 53.66 -39.28 0.70
CA ILE A 255 52.90 -40.40 1.22
C ILE A 255 51.43 -40.02 1.26
N ARG A 256 50.58 -40.84 0.64
CA ARG A 256 49.12 -40.69 0.69
C ARG A 256 48.55 -41.39 1.93
N ILE A 257 47.76 -40.68 2.71
CA ILE A 257 47.09 -41.21 3.90
C ILE A 257 45.96 -42.15 3.49
N SER A 258 45.96 -43.38 4.01
CA SER A 258 44.95 -44.41 3.72
C SER A 258 44.00 -44.70 4.90
N SER A 259 44.19 -44.07 6.05
CA SER A 259 43.30 -44.18 7.21
C SER A 259 43.18 -42.85 7.94
N SER A 260 41.99 -42.55 8.46
CA SER A 260 41.77 -41.37 9.31
C SER A 260 42.46 -41.50 10.67
N SER A 261 42.58 -40.38 11.42
CA SER A 261 43.19 -40.11 12.75
C SER A 261 43.81 -41.20 13.64
N GLY A 262 43.45 -42.48 13.55
CA GLY A 262 43.95 -43.58 14.39
C GLY A 262 43.52 -43.46 15.86
N TYR A 263 42.59 -42.55 16.15
CA TYR A 263 42.07 -42.30 17.49
C TYR A 263 41.29 -43.52 18.00
N GLY A 264 41.58 -43.95 19.23
CA GLY A 264 40.89 -45.08 19.85
C GLY A 264 41.38 -46.46 19.41
N ASP A 265 42.31 -46.52 18.44
CA ASP A 265 42.93 -47.76 18.00
C ASP A 265 44.12 -48.15 18.88
N ASN A 266 44.55 -49.41 18.76
CA ASN A 266 45.74 -49.90 19.46
C ASN A 266 47.02 -49.29 18.86
N ILE A 267 47.92 -48.84 19.73
CA ILE A 267 49.18 -48.19 19.36
C ILE A 267 50.04 -49.00 18.39
N ASP A 268 50.09 -50.33 18.54
CA ASP A 268 50.91 -51.16 17.67
C ASP A 268 50.33 -51.24 16.26
N SER A 269 49.00 -51.26 16.14
CA SER A 269 48.30 -51.21 14.85
C SER A 269 48.57 -49.88 14.15
N VAL A 270 48.29 -48.76 14.83
CA VAL A 270 48.45 -47.42 14.26
C VAL A 270 49.91 -47.17 13.85
N LYS A 271 50.87 -47.57 14.70
CA LYS A 271 52.29 -47.48 14.39
C LYS A 271 52.68 -48.34 13.19
N ALA A 272 52.14 -49.55 13.08
CA ALA A 272 52.39 -50.41 11.93
C ALA A 272 51.82 -49.80 10.64
N ASP A 273 50.61 -49.23 10.70
CA ASP A 273 49.96 -48.59 9.56
C ASP A 273 50.78 -47.42 9.02
N PHE A 274 51.20 -46.48 9.88
CA PHE A 274 52.05 -45.37 9.46
C PHE A 274 53.42 -45.82 8.92
N LYS A 275 53.99 -46.91 9.45
CA LYS A 275 55.22 -47.51 8.88
C LYS A 275 54.97 -48.12 7.51
N ASN A 276 53.88 -48.86 7.36
CA ASN A 276 53.50 -49.52 6.10
C ASN A 276 53.20 -48.49 5.01
N MET A 277 52.66 -47.32 5.37
CA MET A 277 52.49 -46.16 4.47
C MET A 277 53.82 -45.53 4.06
N GLY A 278 54.92 -45.79 4.77
CA GLY A 278 56.27 -45.36 4.41
C GLY A 278 56.86 -44.26 5.31
N PHE A 279 56.16 -43.84 6.37
CA PHE A 279 56.69 -42.82 7.29
C PHE A 279 57.86 -43.39 8.10
N LYS A 280 58.98 -42.65 8.10
CA LYS A 280 60.19 -43.02 8.85
C LYS A 280 60.32 -42.31 10.17
N ASN A 281 59.73 -41.12 10.29
CA ASN A 281 59.87 -40.22 11.44
C ASN A 281 58.64 -40.33 12.36
N ILE A 282 58.51 -41.45 13.06
CA ILE A 282 57.39 -41.72 13.99
C ILE A 282 57.87 -41.55 15.43
N ASN A 283 57.26 -40.60 16.14
CA ASN A 283 57.53 -40.30 17.54
C ASN A 283 56.34 -40.72 18.41
N LEU A 284 56.63 -41.45 19.49
CA LEU A 284 55.63 -41.96 20.42
C LEU A 284 55.67 -41.17 21.72
N VAL A 285 54.53 -40.61 22.12
CA VAL A 285 54.37 -39.83 23.34
C VAL A 285 53.49 -40.59 24.33
N LYS A 286 54.07 -40.93 25.48
CA LYS A 286 53.39 -41.71 26.52
C LYS A 286 52.58 -40.81 27.44
N ILE A 287 51.29 -41.12 27.61
CA ILE A 287 50.40 -40.50 28.59
C ILE A 287 50.28 -41.47 29.77
N LYS A 288 50.84 -41.10 30.93
CA LYS A 288 50.93 -41.98 32.12
C LYS A 288 49.75 -41.81 33.06
N ASP A 289 48.58 -42.29 32.66
CA ASP A 289 47.31 -42.09 33.36
C ASP A 289 46.56 -43.39 33.67
N VAL A 290 46.97 -44.52 33.08
CA VAL A 290 46.37 -45.83 33.35
C VAL A 290 46.90 -46.39 34.67
N THR A 291 45.99 -46.82 35.55
CA THR A 291 46.33 -47.43 36.84
C THR A 291 45.64 -48.78 37.00
N PHE A 292 46.06 -49.58 37.98
CA PHE A 292 45.45 -50.89 38.23
C PHE A 292 43.93 -50.82 38.53
N LEU A 293 43.47 -49.68 39.06
CA LEU A 293 42.10 -49.47 39.51
C LEU A 293 41.23 -48.65 38.54
N LYS A 294 41.82 -47.94 37.56
CA LYS A 294 41.10 -47.01 36.66
C LYS A 294 41.67 -47.02 35.24
N ASN A 295 40.78 -46.86 34.26
CA ASN A 295 41.07 -46.63 32.84
C ASN A 295 41.87 -47.78 32.19
N LYS A 296 41.62 -49.02 32.61
CA LYS A 296 42.37 -50.20 32.13
C LYS A 296 42.11 -50.45 30.64
N GLU A 297 40.91 -50.13 30.17
CA GLU A 297 40.44 -50.18 28.79
C GLU A 297 41.20 -49.23 27.85
N LEU A 298 41.84 -48.19 28.39
CA LEU A 298 42.66 -47.25 27.61
C LEU A 298 44.11 -47.74 27.45
N LEU A 299 44.51 -48.84 28.10
CA LEU A 299 45.89 -49.31 28.03
C LEU A 299 46.30 -49.57 26.57
N ASP A 300 47.35 -48.90 26.13
CA ASP A 300 47.90 -48.97 24.77
C ASP A 300 46.96 -48.46 23.66
N ILE A 301 45.96 -47.63 24.03
CA ILE A 301 45.05 -46.94 23.10
C ILE A 301 45.59 -45.56 22.74
N VAL A 302 45.46 -45.19 21.47
CA VAL A 302 45.87 -43.90 20.91
C VAL A 302 44.87 -42.79 21.27
N ASP A 303 45.40 -41.68 21.79
CA ASP A 303 44.68 -40.46 22.17
C ASP A 303 44.72 -39.39 21.06
N ASP A 304 45.82 -39.28 20.32
CA ASP A 304 45.94 -38.30 19.23
C ASP A 304 47.05 -38.68 18.25
N VAL A 305 46.85 -38.37 16.98
CA VAL A 305 47.86 -38.47 15.93
C VAL A 305 47.96 -37.14 15.19
N SER A 306 49.19 -36.65 15.01
CA SER A 306 49.47 -35.50 14.16
C SER A 306 50.62 -35.77 13.20
N ILE A 307 50.52 -35.23 11.99
CA ILE A 307 51.54 -35.31 10.94
C ILE A 307 52.02 -33.89 10.67
N ASN A 308 53.30 -33.60 10.95
CA ASN A 308 53.86 -32.24 10.94
C ASN A 308 53.06 -31.22 11.78
N GLY A 309 52.36 -31.68 12.81
CA GLY A 309 51.53 -30.84 13.68
C GLY A 309 50.09 -30.64 13.20
N ASP A 310 49.71 -31.18 12.04
CA ASP A 310 48.32 -31.23 11.60
C ASP A 310 47.63 -32.47 12.18
N ASN A 311 46.54 -32.27 12.92
CA ASN A 311 45.69 -33.31 13.50
C ASN A 311 44.31 -33.38 12.82
N SER A 312 44.10 -32.57 11.77
CA SER A 312 42.84 -32.46 11.02
C SER A 312 42.89 -33.14 9.65
N PHE A 313 43.96 -33.89 9.38
CA PHE A 313 44.17 -34.63 8.16
C PHE A 313 43.11 -35.71 7.93
N LYS A 314 42.86 -36.01 6.66
CA LYS A 314 41.86 -36.96 6.20
C LYS A 314 42.48 -38.02 5.31
N GLU A 315 41.73 -39.10 5.15
CA GLU A 315 42.05 -40.11 4.14
C GLU A 315 42.13 -39.45 2.75
N GLY A 316 43.20 -39.75 2.02
CA GLY A 316 43.49 -39.18 0.71
C GLY A 316 44.46 -37.99 0.71
N ASP A 317 44.74 -37.41 1.88
CA ASP A 317 45.72 -36.31 2.00
C ASP A 317 47.14 -36.80 1.74
N TYR A 318 48.01 -35.87 1.32
CA TYR A 318 49.41 -36.15 0.99
C TYR A 318 50.35 -35.42 1.95
N PHE A 319 51.35 -36.14 2.47
CA PHE A 319 52.39 -35.59 3.33
C PHE A 319 53.79 -35.97 2.84
N PRO A 320 54.79 -35.10 2.98
CA PRO A 320 56.18 -35.43 2.66
C PRO A 320 56.66 -36.67 3.43
N LYS A 321 57.52 -37.49 2.80
CA LYS A 321 58.06 -38.72 3.39
C LYS A 321 58.83 -38.53 4.71
N ASP A 322 59.38 -37.34 4.91
CA ASP A 322 60.15 -36.93 6.10
C ASP A 322 59.28 -36.27 7.17
N ALA A 323 57.97 -36.12 6.91
CA ALA A 323 57.03 -35.55 7.86
C ALA A 323 57.06 -36.31 9.19
N LYS A 324 57.02 -35.54 10.28
CA LYS A 324 57.05 -36.05 11.63
C LYS A 324 55.66 -36.49 12.05
N VAL A 325 55.48 -37.80 12.24
CA VAL A 325 54.28 -38.38 12.83
C VAL A 325 54.45 -38.41 14.34
N LYS A 326 53.53 -37.82 15.08
CA LYS A 326 53.49 -37.85 16.55
C LYS A 326 52.23 -38.59 16.97
N ILE A 327 52.41 -39.70 17.69
CA ILE A 327 51.31 -40.52 18.22
C ILE A 327 51.35 -40.44 19.74
N SER A 328 50.28 -39.94 20.34
CA SER A 328 50.09 -39.89 21.79
C SER A 328 49.21 -41.05 22.23
N TYR A 329 49.59 -41.78 23.28
CA TYR A 329 48.86 -42.98 23.70
C TYR A 329 48.96 -43.21 25.21
N HIS A 330 47.94 -43.87 25.77
CA HIS A 330 47.81 -44.11 27.21
C HIS A 330 48.63 -45.32 27.66
N THR A 331 49.36 -45.17 28.76
CA THR A 331 50.20 -46.22 29.35
C THR A 331 50.13 -46.20 30.87
N LYS A 332 50.62 -47.28 31.48
CA LYS A 332 50.63 -47.44 32.93
C LYS A 332 51.53 -46.39 33.59
N LYS A 333 51.05 -45.81 34.69
CA LYS A 333 51.79 -44.85 35.50
C LYS A 333 53.10 -45.39 36.06
#